data_AF-A0A8B6GLB7-F1
#
_entry.id   AF-A0A8B6GLB7-F1
#
_cell.length_a   1.000
_cell.length_b   1.000
_cell.length_c   1.000
_cell.angle_alpha   90.00
_cell.angle_beta   90.00
_cell.angle_gamma   90.00
#
_symmetry.space_group_name_H-M   'P 1'
#
loop_
_entity.id
_entity.type
_entity.pdbx_description
1 polymer ?
#
loop_
_entity_poly.entity_id
_entity_poly.type
_entity_poly.pdbx_seq_one_letter_code
_entity_poly.pdbx_strand_id
1 'polypeptide(L)'
;MSSITTKQDIKQAARTSVIKKWKTQWESSEVGRRFFNHHPDASKKIKLDFPSKKHFNILNSLRSGYSKLKGYQHFINRHVEDNKCTCGEIESVEHFLLSCDNYSLDREKLRQSIYFKTGTLNLDLEELLNTEASADIQYAVSEFIDDTQRFDHLFL
;
A
#
# COMPACT_ATOMS: atom_id res chain seq x y z
N MET A 1 6.32 17.99 -47.34
CA MET A 1 5.49 16.77 -47.18
C MET A 1 4.65 16.97 -45.93
N SER A 2 3.33 17.09 -46.06
CA SER A 2 2.44 17.27 -44.90
C SER A 2 2.15 15.91 -44.29
N SER A 3 2.62 15.66 -43.05
CA SER A 3 2.31 14.41 -42.35
C SER A 3 0.81 14.34 -42.09
N ILE A 4 0.17 13.28 -42.60
CA ILE A 4 -1.24 12.99 -42.35
C ILE A 4 -1.37 12.51 -40.91
N THR A 5 -2.04 13.30 -40.06
CA THR A 5 -2.37 12.89 -38.69
C THR A 5 -3.36 11.73 -38.71
N THR A 6 -2.97 10.61 -38.11
CA THR A 6 -3.79 9.41 -38.05
C THR A 6 -4.71 9.42 -36.82
N LYS A 7 -5.73 8.56 -36.81
CA LYS A 7 -6.56 8.33 -35.61
C LYS A 7 -5.73 7.85 -34.40
N GLN A 8 -4.61 7.14 -34.63
CA GLN A 8 -3.72 6.70 -33.57
C GLN A 8 -2.99 7.89 -32.94
N ASP A 9 -2.54 8.85 -33.76
CA ASP A 9 -1.88 10.07 -33.29
C ASP A 9 -2.82 10.89 -32.39
N ILE A 10 -4.09 11.03 -32.77
CA ILE A 10 -5.11 11.74 -31.97
C ILE A 10 -5.32 11.02 -30.63
N LYS A 11 -5.46 9.69 -30.63
CA LYS A 11 -5.61 8.90 -29.39
C LYS A 11 -4.39 9.02 -28.48
N GLN A 12 -3.19 9.01 -29.06
CA GLN A 12 -1.95 9.13 -28.31
C GLN A 12 -1.82 10.54 -27.69
N ALA A 13 -2.10 11.59 -28.47
CA ALA A 13 -2.10 12.96 -27.97
C ALA A 13 -3.11 13.16 -26.84
N ALA A 14 -4.33 12.61 -26.97
CA ALA A 14 -5.34 12.66 -25.92
C ALA A 14 -4.88 11.95 -24.64
N ARG A 15 -4.30 10.75 -24.74
CA ARG A 15 -3.75 10.01 -23.59
C ARG A 15 -2.64 10.79 -22.90
N THR A 16 -1.68 11.31 -23.66
CA THR A 16 -0.56 12.09 -23.12
C THR A 16 -1.06 13.35 -22.40
N SER A 17 -2.05 14.05 -22.98
CA SER A 17 -2.65 15.23 -22.36
C SER A 17 -3.35 14.90 -21.03
N VAL A 18 -4.15 13.82 -21.02
CA VAL A 18 -4.83 13.35 -19.82
C VAL A 18 -3.83 12.95 -18.73
N ILE A 19 -2.82 12.14 -19.08
CA ILE A 19 -1.77 11.71 -18.13
C ILE A 19 -1.04 12.93 -17.56
N LYS A 20 -0.65 13.89 -18.40
CA LYS A 20 0.02 15.12 -17.94
C LYS A 20 -0.84 15.88 -16.93
N LYS A 21 -2.13 16.06 -17.23
CA LYS A 21 -3.07 16.74 -16.32
C LYS A 21 -3.18 15.99 -14.98
N TRP A 22 -3.31 14.67 -15.00
CA TRP A 22 -3.38 13.86 -13.78
C TRP A 22 -2.10 13.92 -12.96
N LYS A 23 -0.92 13.83 -13.60
CA LYS A 23 0.37 13.97 -12.90
C LYS A 23 0.47 15.32 -12.17
N THR A 24 0.19 16.42 -12.88
CA THR A 24 0.24 17.76 -12.26
C THR A 24 -0.73 17.89 -11.09
N GLN A 25 -1.95 17.36 -11.22
CA GLN A 25 -2.91 17.36 -10.09
C GLN A 25 -2.44 16.47 -8.94
N TRP A 26 -1.85 15.32 -9.23
CA TRP A 26 -1.37 14.39 -8.22
C TRP A 26 -0.19 14.93 -7.43
N GLU A 27 0.74 15.59 -8.09
CA GLU A 27 1.93 16.22 -7.50
C GLU A 27 1.57 17.45 -6.64
N SER A 28 0.57 18.24 -7.06
CA SER A 28 0.18 19.47 -6.36
C SER A 28 -0.92 19.31 -5.31
N SER A 29 -1.60 18.16 -5.26
CA SER A 29 -2.70 17.92 -4.32
C SER A 29 -2.19 17.73 -2.89
N GLU A 30 -2.94 18.25 -1.91
CA GLU A 30 -2.76 17.94 -0.49
C GLU A 30 -3.51 16.67 -0.05
N VAL A 31 -4.35 16.12 -0.94
CA VAL A 31 -5.16 14.93 -0.65
C VAL A 31 -4.37 13.67 -1.02
N GLY A 32 -4.49 12.63 -0.19
CA GLY A 32 -3.90 11.32 -0.47
C GLY A 32 -2.38 11.26 -0.33
N ARG A 33 -1.76 12.20 0.40
CA ARG A 33 -0.28 12.27 0.55
C ARG A 33 0.33 11.02 1.14
N ARG A 34 -0.40 10.32 2.02
CA ARG A 34 0.06 9.02 2.54
C ARG A 34 0.22 7.98 1.42
N PHE A 35 -0.72 7.92 0.49
CA PHE A 35 -0.64 7.05 -0.68
C PHE A 35 0.45 7.52 -1.67
N PHE A 36 0.65 8.83 -1.80
CA PHE A 36 1.70 9.43 -2.64
C PHE A 36 3.10 8.91 -2.28
N ASN A 37 3.39 8.73 -0.98
CA ASN A 37 4.68 8.18 -0.51
C ASN A 37 4.99 6.80 -1.09
N HIS A 38 3.96 6.03 -1.48
CA HIS A 38 4.10 4.67 -2.00
C HIS A 38 3.76 4.56 -3.50
N HIS A 39 3.23 5.64 -4.10
CA HIS A 39 2.82 5.73 -5.50
C HIS A 39 2.90 7.17 -6.01
N PRO A 40 4.12 7.71 -6.19
CA PRO A 40 4.29 9.10 -6.60
C PRO A 40 3.92 9.35 -8.07
N ASP A 41 3.99 8.33 -8.93
CA ASP A 41 3.67 8.48 -10.36
C ASP A 41 2.28 7.93 -10.71
N ALA A 42 1.29 8.84 -10.77
CA ALA A 42 -0.09 8.53 -11.15
C ALA A 42 -0.27 7.96 -12.57
N SER A 43 0.75 7.98 -13.42
CA SER A 43 0.69 7.33 -14.74
C SER A 43 1.02 5.84 -14.69
N LYS A 44 1.71 5.39 -13.64
CA LYS A 44 2.07 3.99 -13.49
C LYS A 44 0.87 3.22 -12.96
N LYS A 45 0.68 2.02 -13.49
CA LYS A 45 -0.31 1.10 -12.96
C LYS A 45 0.25 0.46 -11.69
N ILE A 46 -0.59 0.33 -10.67
CA ILE A 46 -0.29 -0.51 -9.51
C ILE A 46 -0.20 -1.96 -10.01
N LYS A 47 0.90 -2.64 -9.70
CA LYS A 47 1.05 -4.07 -10.01
C LYS A 47 -0.01 -4.85 -9.23
N LEU A 48 -0.69 -5.79 -9.89
CA LEU A 48 -1.73 -6.63 -9.28
C LEU A 48 -1.22 -8.02 -8.90
N ASP A 49 0.07 -8.15 -8.59
CA ASP A 49 0.73 -9.41 -8.19
C ASP A 49 0.46 -9.74 -6.71
N PHE A 50 -0.82 -9.84 -6.36
CA PHE A 50 -1.26 -10.23 -5.03
C PHE A 50 -1.80 -11.66 -5.03
N PRO A 51 -1.59 -12.44 -3.95
CA PRO A 51 -2.13 -13.79 -3.85
C PRO A 51 -3.67 -13.85 -3.93
N SER A 52 -4.36 -12.78 -3.52
CA SER A 52 -5.81 -12.70 -3.60
C SER A 52 -6.34 -11.25 -3.57
N LYS A 53 -7.63 -11.09 -3.88
CA LYS A 53 -8.34 -9.80 -3.75
C LYS A 53 -8.36 -9.28 -2.30
N LYS A 54 -8.35 -10.18 -1.29
CA LYS A 54 -8.24 -9.82 0.14
C LYS A 54 -6.94 -9.04 0.37
N HIS A 55 -5.80 -9.59 -0.07
CA HIS A 55 -4.48 -8.98 0.08
C HIS A 55 -4.37 -7.63 -0.63
N PHE A 56 -4.83 -7.55 -1.88
CA PHE A 56 -4.88 -6.28 -2.63
C PHE A 56 -5.64 -5.19 -1.85
N ASN A 57 -6.82 -5.52 -1.31
CA ASN A 57 -7.64 -4.57 -0.58
C ASN A 57 -6.98 -4.13 0.74
N ILE A 58 -6.42 -5.08 1.49
CA ILE A 58 -5.72 -4.77 2.76
C ILE A 58 -4.52 -3.87 2.46
N LEU A 59 -3.64 -4.25 1.53
CA LEU A 59 -2.44 -3.48 1.22
C LEU A 59 -2.74 -2.07 0.69
N ASN A 60 -3.75 -1.90 -0.15
CA ASN A 60 -4.16 -0.55 -0.56
C ASN A 60 -4.75 0.27 0.58
N SER A 61 -5.45 -0.37 1.51
CA SER A 61 -5.94 0.31 2.71
C SER A 61 -4.80 0.71 3.64
N LEU A 62 -3.74 -0.12 3.75
CA LEU A 62 -2.51 0.22 4.49
C LEU A 62 -1.76 1.39 3.82
N ARG A 63 -1.55 1.35 2.50
CA ARG A 63 -0.90 2.43 1.72
C ARG A 63 -1.62 3.78 1.87
N SER A 64 -2.95 3.77 1.79
CA SER A 64 -3.74 5.00 1.93
C SER A 64 -3.89 5.46 3.37
N GLY A 65 -3.68 4.57 4.34
CA GLY A 65 -3.95 4.82 5.76
C GLY A 65 -5.42 4.67 6.13
N TYR A 66 -6.32 4.44 5.17
CA TYR A 66 -7.75 4.17 5.38
C TYR A 66 -7.99 2.70 5.76
N SER A 67 -7.20 2.21 6.71
CA SER A 67 -7.14 0.79 7.07
C SER A 67 -8.15 0.43 8.16
N LYS A 68 -8.39 -0.87 8.35
CA LYS A 68 -9.20 -1.38 9.46
C LYS A 68 -8.41 -1.52 10.77
N LEU A 69 -7.31 -0.80 10.91
CA LEU A 69 -6.60 -0.67 12.18
C LEU A 69 -7.33 0.35 13.08
N LYS A 70 -7.35 0.11 14.39
CA LYS A 70 -8.10 0.90 15.37
C LYS A 70 -7.70 2.37 15.35
N GLY A 71 -6.44 2.70 15.07
CA GLY A 71 -5.98 4.08 14.94
C GLY A 71 -6.82 4.89 13.95
N TYR A 72 -7.03 4.35 12.75
CA TYR A 72 -7.89 5.00 11.74
C TYR A 72 -9.38 4.85 12.07
N GLN A 73 -9.82 3.67 12.50
CA GLN A 73 -11.24 3.44 12.81
C GLN A 73 -11.76 4.37 13.92
N HIS A 74 -10.96 4.62 14.96
CA HIS A 74 -11.26 5.58 16.02
C HIS A 74 -11.27 7.01 15.48
N PHE A 75 -10.30 7.39 14.64
CA PHE A 75 -10.25 8.72 14.01
C PHE A 75 -11.53 9.06 13.23
N ILE A 76 -12.14 8.08 12.56
CA ILE A 76 -13.41 8.25 11.84
C ILE A 76 -14.66 7.89 12.66
N ASN A 77 -14.54 7.75 13.98
CA ASN A 77 -15.64 7.44 14.91
C ASN A 77 -16.41 6.14 14.61
N ARG A 78 -15.72 5.10 14.11
CA ARG A 78 -16.36 3.83 13.70
C ARG A 78 -16.53 2.84 14.87
N HIS A 79 -17.31 3.20 15.89
CA HIS A 79 -17.67 2.33 17.03
C HIS A 79 -16.52 1.52 17.66
N VAL A 80 -15.28 2.03 17.60
CA VAL A 80 -14.15 1.47 18.32
C VAL A 80 -13.96 2.31 19.57
N GLU A 81 -13.93 1.67 20.73
CA GLU A 81 -13.84 2.33 22.03
C GLU A 81 -12.54 3.13 22.20
N ASP A 82 -11.44 2.66 21.60
CA ASP A 82 -10.12 3.28 21.66
C ASP A 82 -9.35 3.17 20.33
N ASN A 83 -8.18 3.82 20.29
CA ASN A 83 -7.25 3.72 19.17
C ASN A 83 -6.10 2.73 19.42
N LYS A 84 -6.20 1.89 20.46
CA LYS A 84 -5.07 1.15 21.02
C LYS A 84 -5.03 -0.30 20.56
N CYS A 85 -3.86 -0.76 20.15
CA CYS A 85 -3.57 -2.18 19.99
C CYS A 85 -3.59 -2.86 21.37
N THR A 86 -3.77 -4.18 21.40
CA THR A 86 -3.75 -4.94 22.66
C THR A 86 -2.40 -4.93 23.36
N CYS A 87 -1.32 -4.55 22.67
CA CYS A 87 -0.01 -4.29 23.29
C CYS A 87 0.07 -2.93 24.03
N GLY A 88 -0.95 -2.07 23.92
CA GLY A 88 -1.04 -0.78 24.61
C GLY A 88 -0.66 0.45 23.78
N GLU A 89 -0.03 0.26 22.62
CA GLU A 89 0.35 1.34 21.71
C GLU A 89 -0.78 1.74 20.75
N ILE A 90 -0.67 2.92 20.13
CA ILE A 90 -1.64 3.33 19.11
C ILE A 90 -1.53 2.40 17.90
N GLU A 91 -2.65 1.81 17.48
CA GLU A 91 -2.67 0.86 16.36
C GLU A 91 -2.65 1.59 15.01
N SER A 92 -1.46 2.04 14.62
CA SER A 92 -1.16 2.64 13.32
C SER A 92 -0.61 1.61 12.32
N VAL A 93 -0.55 1.98 11.04
CA VAL A 93 0.09 1.16 9.99
C VAL A 93 1.57 0.89 10.32
N GLU A 94 2.27 1.92 10.79
CA GLU A 94 3.67 1.82 11.19
C GLU A 94 3.85 0.89 12.38
N HIS A 95 3.00 1.04 13.39
CA HIS A 95 2.99 0.15 14.54
C HIS A 95 2.75 -1.30 14.13
N PHE A 96 1.72 -1.56 13.32
CA PHE A 96 1.39 -2.89 12.84
C PHE A 96 2.56 -3.54 12.07
N LEU A 97 3.15 -2.83 11.10
CA LEU A 97 4.18 -3.39 10.22
C LEU A 97 5.59 -3.42 10.82
N LEU A 98 5.94 -2.49 11.70
CA LEU A 98 7.34 -2.27 12.09
C LEU A 98 7.63 -2.51 13.58
N SER A 99 6.67 -2.31 14.49
CA SER A 99 7.01 -2.23 15.93
C SER A 99 6.07 -2.92 16.93
N CYS A 100 4.93 -3.47 16.51
CA CYS A 100 3.97 -4.09 17.45
C CYS A 100 4.51 -5.35 18.15
N ASP A 101 4.65 -5.35 19.46
CA ASP A 101 5.22 -6.51 20.19
C ASP A 101 4.44 -7.81 19.99
N ASN A 102 3.12 -7.73 19.81
CA ASN A 102 2.27 -8.89 19.51
C ASN A 102 2.65 -9.63 18.23
N TYR A 103 3.28 -8.93 17.28
CA TYR A 103 3.65 -9.46 15.96
C TYR A 103 5.16 -9.53 15.76
N SER A 104 5.93 -9.56 16.86
CA SER A 104 7.39 -9.61 16.82
C SER A 104 7.91 -10.84 16.08
N LEU A 105 7.34 -12.02 16.34
CA LEU A 105 7.69 -13.27 15.65
C LEU A 105 7.31 -13.26 14.16
N ASP A 106 6.12 -12.78 13.82
CA ASP A 106 5.66 -12.72 12.43
C ASP A 106 6.45 -11.68 11.63
N ARG A 107 6.84 -10.56 12.25
CA ARG A 107 7.78 -9.61 11.64
C ARG A 107 9.14 -10.24 11.40
N GLU A 108 9.64 -11.06 12.31
CA GLU A 108 10.92 -11.75 12.11
C GLU A 108 10.86 -12.70 10.91
N LYS A 109 9.75 -13.45 10.74
CA LYS A 109 9.51 -14.24 9.51
C LYS A 109 9.46 -13.37 8.27
N LEU A 110 8.79 -12.21 8.32
CA LEU A 110 8.75 -11.24 7.22
C LEU A 110 10.18 -10.79 6.85
N ARG A 111 11.02 -10.45 7.84
CA ARG A 111 12.43 -10.06 7.63
C ARG A 111 13.19 -11.15 6.87
N GLN A 112 13.07 -12.38 7.36
CA GLN A 112 13.76 -13.53 6.78
C GLN A 112 13.26 -13.81 5.36
N SER A 113 11.95 -13.78 5.13
CA SER A 113 11.35 -13.98 3.80
C SER A 113 11.85 -12.93 2.80
N ILE A 114 11.87 -11.65 3.18
CA ILE A 114 12.41 -10.58 2.33
C ILE A 114 13.90 -10.78 2.06
N TYR A 115 14.70 -11.11 3.08
CA TYR A 115 16.13 -11.35 2.90
C TYR A 115 16.41 -12.52 1.97
N PHE A 116 15.74 -13.66 2.15
CA PHE A 116 15.95 -14.83 1.30
C PHE A 116 15.54 -14.59 -0.16
N LYS A 117 14.52 -13.74 -0.40
CA LYS A 117 14.02 -13.45 -1.75
C LYS A 117 14.78 -12.33 -2.46
N THR A 118 15.23 -11.32 -1.71
CA THR A 118 15.79 -10.08 -2.29
C THR A 118 17.28 -9.89 -2.02
N GLY A 119 17.85 -10.58 -1.03
CA GLY A 119 19.21 -10.34 -0.53
C GLY A 119 19.36 -9.08 0.32
N THR A 120 18.25 -8.40 0.65
CA THR A 120 18.25 -7.15 1.44
C THR A 120 17.38 -7.28 2.68
N LEU A 121 17.72 -6.52 3.73
CA LEU A 121 16.97 -6.49 5.00
C LEU A 121 16.21 -5.17 5.20
N ASN A 122 15.96 -4.40 4.14
CA ASN A 122 15.32 -3.10 4.32
C ASN A 122 13.84 -3.27 4.68
N LEU A 123 13.45 -2.70 5.83
CA LEU A 123 12.12 -2.80 6.40
C LEU A 123 11.68 -1.42 6.88
N ASP A 124 11.30 -0.62 5.90
CA ASP A 124 10.59 0.62 6.13
C ASP A 124 9.23 0.57 5.42
N LEU A 125 8.37 1.54 5.73
CA LEU A 125 7.06 1.61 5.09
C LEU A 125 7.14 1.88 3.60
N GLU A 126 8.16 2.59 3.12
CA GLU A 126 8.29 2.94 1.71
C GLU A 126 8.52 1.69 0.87
N GLU A 127 9.38 0.78 1.35
CA GLU A 127 9.68 -0.49 0.69
C GLU A 127 8.51 -1.47 0.81
N LEU A 128 8.00 -1.70 2.02
CA LEU A 128 6.94 -2.70 2.27
C LEU A 128 5.62 -2.35 1.60
N LEU A 129 5.30 -1.06 1.49
CA LEU A 129 4.05 -0.58 0.91
C LEU A 129 4.22 -0.05 -0.51
N ASN A 130 5.42 -0.10 -1.11
CA ASN A 130 5.65 0.38 -2.48
C ASN A 130 4.66 -0.28 -3.45
N THR A 131 4.02 0.51 -4.31
CA THR A 131 3.12 0.00 -5.37
C THR A 131 3.87 -0.68 -6.52
N GLU A 132 5.17 -0.42 -6.63
CA GLU A 132 6.07 -1.02 -7.61
C GLU A 132 6.93 -2.15 -7.04
N ALA A 133 6.77 -2.48 -5.75
CA ALA A 133 7.46 -3.59 -5.08
C ALA A 133 7.43 -4.87 -5.92
N SER A 134 8.49 -5.68 -5.81
CA SER A 134 8.53 -6.99 -6.47
C SER A 134 7.40 -7.89 -5.97
N ALA A 135 7.02 -8.88 -6.77
CA ALA A 135 6.05 -9.90 -6.36
C ALA A 135 6.50 -10.61 -5.08
N ASP A 136 7.81 -10.81 -4.91
CA ASP A 136 8.40 -11.38 -3.70
C ASP A 136 8.12 -10.58 -2.43
N ILE A 137 8.27 -9.25 -2.48
CA ILE A 137 7.97 -8.38 -1.34
C ILE A 137 6.46 -8.37 -1.09
N GLN A 138 5.64 -8.25 -2.14
CA GLN A 138 4.18 -8.27 -2.00
C GLN A 138 3.68 -9.59 -1.39
N TYR A 139 4.30 -10.70 -1.76
CA TYR A 139 4.01 -12.03 -1.22
C TYR A 139 4.42 -12.13 0.25
N ALA A 140 5.64 -11.72 0.59
CA ALA A 140 6.13 -11.74 1.97
C ALA A 140 5.26 -10.88 2.90
N VAL A 141 4.83 -9.70 2.45
CA VAL A 141 3.90 -8.85 3.22
C VAL A 141 2.51 -9.48 3.31
N SER A 142 2.06 -10.21 2.29
CA SER A 142 0.79 -10.94 2.32
C SER A 142 0.84 -12.09 3.33
N GLU A 143 1.94 -12.85 3.39
CA GLU A 143 2.17 -13.88 4.40
C GLU A 143 2.16 -13.28 5.81
N PHE A 144 2.83 -12.14 6.02
CA PHE A 144 2.76 -11.42 7.30
C PHE A 144 1.33 -11.04 7.69
N ILE A 145 0.54 -10.53 6.74
CA ILE A 145 -0.87 -10.17 6.99
C ILE A 145 -1.68 -11.39 7.44
N ASP A 146 -1.51 -12.53 6.80
CA ASP A 146 -2.23 -13.76 7.15
C ASP A 146 -1.73 -14.35 8.48
N ASP A 147 -0.42 -14.40 8.71
CA ASP A 147 0.19 -14.91 9.95
C ASP A 147 -0.29 -14.14 11.20
N THR A 148 -0.45 -12.82 11.08
CA THR A 148 -0.93 -11.99 12.20
C THR A 148 -2.41 -12.19 12.52
N GLN A 149 -3.18 -12.77 11.58
CA GLN A 149 -4.65 -12.93 11.63
C GLN A 149 -5.42 -11.63 11.92
N ARG A 150 -4.74 -10.47 11.87
CA ARG A 150 -5.30 -9.19 12.32
C ARG A 150 -6.51 -8.76 11.50
N PHE A 151 -6.61 -9.21 10.25
CA PHE A 151 -7.66 -8.83 9.32
C PHE A 151 -8.72 -9.92 9.07
N ASP A 152 -8.66 -11.05 9.77
CA ASP A 152 -9.53 -12.20 9.49
C ASP A 152 -10.97 -11.97 9.95
N HIS A 153 -11.17 -11.29 11.07
CA HIS A 153 -12.50 -10.96 11.61
C HIS A 153 -13.17 -9.76 10.95
N LEU A 154 -12.53 -9.16 9.93
CA LEU A 154 -12.96 -7.89 9.36
C LEU A 154 -13.79 -8.02 8.08
N PHE A 155 -14.09 -9.25 7.64
CA PHE A 155 -14.89 -9.54 6.44
C PHE A 155 -16.25 -10.19 6.75
N LEU A 156 -16.70 -10.14 8.01
CA LEU A 156 -18.09 -10.38 8.40
C LEU A 156 -18.89 -9.07 8.32
#